data_AF-A0A0U5KCS7-F1
#
_entry.id   AF-A0A0U5KCS7-F1
#
_cell.length_a   1.000
_cell.length_b   1.000
_cell.length_c   1.000
_cell.angle_alpha   90.00
_cell.angle_beta   90.00
_cell.angle_gamma   90.00
#
_symmetry.space_group_name_H-M   'P 1'
#
loop_
_entity.id
_entity.type
_entity.pdbx_description
1 polymer ?
#
loop_
_entity_poly.entity_id
_entity_poly.type
_entity_poly.pdbx_seq_one_letter_code
_entity_poly.pdbx_strand_id
1 'polypeptide(L)' 'MLKGATIGDNCVIAAGSIISSSIPSDSIVKRNTNFYVEKIQYKN' A
#
# COMPACT_ATOMS: atom_id res chain seq x y z
N MET A 1 -6.98 -0.96 6.59
CA MET A 1 -6.65 0.21 7.43
C MET A 1 -6.68 -0.23 8.89
N LEU A 2 -5.70 0.13 9.70
CA LEU A 2 -5.63 -0.26 11.11
C LEU A 2 -6.45 0.70 12.00
N LYS A 3 -6.83 0.22 13.19
CA LYS A 3 -7.58 1.02 14.16
C LYS A 3 -6.81 2.29 14.52
N GLY A 4 -7.49 3.43 14.49
CA GLY A 4 -6.91 4.75 14.81
C GLY A 4 -6.28 5.48 13.62
N ALA A 5 -6.17 4.85 12.45
CA ALA A 5 -5.79 5.56 11.23
C ALA A 5 -6.97 6.38 10.68
N THR A 6 -6.65 7.49 10.01
CA THR A 6 -7.61 8.36 9.33
C THR A 6 -7.14 8.67 7.91
N ILE A 7 -8.06 8.93 7.00
CA ILE A 7 -7.78 9.31 5.62
C ILE A 7 -8.58 10.58 5.34
N GLY A 8 -7.88 11.63 4.92
CA GLY A 8 -8.51 12.88 4.51
C GLY A 8 -9.26 12.76 3.18
N ASP A 9 -9.99 13.81 2.83
CA ASP A 9 -10.78 13.85 1.60
C ASP A 9 -9.89 13.79 0.35
N ASN A 10 -10.45 13.32 -0.77
CA ASN A 10 -9.76 13.24 -2.07
C ASN A 10 -8.45 12.41 -2.09
N CYS A 11 -8.27 11.45 -1.18
CA CYS A 11 -7.12 10.56 -1.22
C CYS A 11 -7.27 9.45 -2.26
N VAL A 12 -6.15 9.06 -2.89
CA VAL A 12 -6.04 7.84 -3.70
C VAL A 12 -5.11 6.84 -3.00
N ILE A 13 -5.59 5.63 -2.75
CA ILE A 13 -4.84 4.58 -2.04
C ILE A 13 -4.58 3.40 -2.98
N ALA A 14 -3.31 3.06 -3.20
CA ALA A 14 -2.94 1.89 -4.00
C ALA A 14 -3.46 0.59 -3.38
N ALA A 15 -3.90 -0.33 -4.24
CA ALA A 15 -4.35 -1.66 -3.82
C ALA A 15 -3.26 -2.40 -3.01
N GLY A 16 -3.68 -3.10 -1.95
CA GLY A 16 -2.77 -3.82 -1.05
C GLY A 16 -2.02 -2.95 -0.03
N SER A 17 -2.34 -1.66 0.09
CA SER A 17 -1.72 -0.78 1.09
C SER A 17 -2.21 -1.08 2.51
N ILE A 18 -1.29 -1.07 3.48
CA ILE A 18 -1.58 -1.13 4.92
C ILE A 18 -1.39 0.26 5.51
N ILE A 19 -2.50 0.91 5.88
CA ILE A 19 -2.49 2.25 6.48
C ILE A 19 -2.52 2.13 8.01
N SER A 20 -1.44 2.55 8.67
CA SER A 20 -1.25 2.55 10.13
C SER A 20 -1.23 3.95 10.77
N SER A 21 -1.19 5.00 9.96
CA SER A 21 -1.13 6.41 10.38
C SER A 21 -2.12 7.26 9.58
N SER A 22 -2.30 8.51 10.00
CA SER A 22 -3.18 9.46 9.31
C SER A 22 -2.61 9.90 7.97
N ILE A 23 -3.45 9.89 6.94
CA ILE A 23 -3.15 10.37 5.58
C ILE A 23 -3.82 11.72 5.38
N PRO A 24 -3.08 12.80 5.04
CA PRO A 24 -3.65 14.12 4.75
C PRO A 24 -4.56 14.11 3.52
N SER A 25 -5.49 15.06 3.43
CA SER A 25 -6.31 15.25 2.22
C SER A 25 -5.45 15.49 0.96
N ASP A 26 -6.03 15.22 -0.21
CA ASP A 26 -5.40 15.42 -1.52
C ASP A 26 -4.07 14.65 -1.72
N SER A 27 -3.93 13.50 -1.06
CA SER A 27 -2.72 12.67 -1.06
C SER A 27 -2.87 11.39 -1.91
N ILE A 28 -1.75 10.93 -2.48
CA ILE A 28 -1.66 9.65 -3.19
C ILE A 28 -0.72 8.71 -2.43
N VAL A 29 -1.26 7.61 -1.90
CA VAL A 29 -0.47 6.54 -1.28
C VAL A 29 -0.15 5.50 -2.33
N LYS A 30 1.15 5.32 -2.61
CA LYS A 30 1.67 4.34 -3.57
C LYS A 30 2.73 3.45 -2.94
N ARG A 31 2.91 2.26 -3.50
CA ARG A 31 4.03 1.39 -3.16
C ARG A 31 5.32 2.01 -3.70
N ASN A 32 6.30 2.23 -2.82
CA ASN A 32 7.63 2.74 -3.18
C ASN A 32 8.72 1.67 -3.04
N THR A 33 8.49 0.50 -3.63
CA THR A 33 9.45 -0.62 -3.56
C THR A 33 9.58 -1.27 -4.92
N ASN A 34 10.78 -1.72 -5.25
CA ASN A 34 11.00 -2.56 -6.43
C ASN A 34 10.34 -3.93 -6.25
N PHE A 35 9.98 -4.54 -7.38
CA PHE A 35 9.51 -5.92 -7.39
C PHE A 35 10.70 -6.86 -7.22
N TYR A 36 10.57 -7.84 -6.31
CA TYR A 36 11.43 -9.00 -6.27
C TYR A 36 10.78 -10.07 -7.15
N VAL A 37 11.51 -10.54 -8.17
CA VAL A 37 11.02 -11.50 -9.15
C VAL A 37 11.90 -12.75 -9.08
N GLU A 38 11.29 -13.89 -8.77
CA GLU A 38 11.95 -15.19 -8.78
C GLU A 38 11.20 -16.17 -9.69
N LYS A 39 11.95 -17.07 -10.33
CA LYS A 39 11.35 -18.15 -11.14
C LYS A 39 10.86 -19.27 -10.23
N ILE A 40 9.66 -19.76 -10.48
CA ILE A 40 9.07 -20.93 -9.80
C ILE A 40 9.96 -22.15 -10.06
N GLN A 41 10.33 -22.88 -9.00
CA GLN A 41 11.10 -24.13 -9.07
C GLN A 41 10.14 -25.31 -8.98
N TYR A 42 10.06 -26.14 -10.03
CA TYR A 42 9.30 -27.39 -10.01
C TYR A 42 10.19 -28.51 -9.46
N LYS A 43 9.68 -29.29 -8.50
CA LYS A 43 10.35 -30.51 -8.04
C LYS A 43 10.02 -31.66 -9.00
N ASN A 44 11.06 -32.40 -9.42
CA ASN A 44 10.92 -33.67 -10.14
C ASN A 44 10.51 -34.78 -9.18
#